data_AF-A0A2I9DPZ8-F1
#
_entry.id   AF-A0A2I9DPZ8-F1
#
_cell.length_a   1.000
_cell.length_b   1.000
_cell.length_c   1.000
_cell.angle_alpha   90.00
_cell.angle_beta   90.00
_cell.angle_gamma   90.00
#
_symmetry.space_group_name_H-M   'P 1'
#
loop_
_entity.id
_entity.type
_entity.pdbx_description
1 polymer ?
#
loop_
_entity_poly.entity_id
_entity_poly.type
_entity_poly.pdbx_seq_one_letter_code
_entity_poly.pdbx_strand_id
1 'polypeptide(L)'
;MTHWAELVELYEYKVADVVGGRVPRGGRRSLADLREVLHSAPLEPALYHRLLASERQYRAHLRGGSAPETPPPAVPRPPAPEGARPSWTPPVTGGAAEAQAWEELRQLAWYAGLRTRLLHLGRALQAEPERPMLRTLYAVVENAGREARGVAERLAVPAAHDPLVSLHQPEVTRDLMLTLADELLSAEGRSRLRTALSDIHEAPFPRHPDEDVLAARLEAAEREPLAPAARAALVEALRASSPQARDPRERPAIREAARRLQQGLDELLADAPGPGLGLLPTRSILYAEHAEAALPAPDDGASELVIHLAGGQAARWRGLDLRWQPVGPNWQLQVNGQLALLRPDRPPAERLLTLRAPDLTLRGALSGTHLLLRAEPRSPEALGRLAARARVVALLLDPGEHHANLRLARAAVQFLRDGAVKAGALGPGSAQRYAGAPDETLLALARKGAEGLTARLARLTPAGADAALRASAAVLGLSPERARRLHERLHAAAFIPEELPEPQPLTRVEVPGDGSFVSLALGDDPLTLRVLGRSLTLRLDHRGDLVAAWPGQARAVLGDLLVLRRPEGQILLVRQGTWLGVAAGPADQGKEAPGNAQPASA
;
A
#
# COMPACT_ATOMS: atom_id res chain seq x y z
N MET A 1 34.32 -8.09 5.09
CA MET A 1 34.63 -9.37 4.43
C MET A 1 33.85 -9.40 3.13
N THR A 2 34.49 -9.69 2.00
CA THR A 2 33.82 -9.69 0.69
C THR A 2 33.11 -11.04 0.48
N HIS A 3 31.78 -11.02 0.42
CA HIS A 3 30.92 -12.21 0.33
C HIS A 3 30.87 -12.76 -1.12
N TRP A 4 32.01 -13.22 -1.66
CA TRP A 4 32.11 -13.66 -3.05
C TRP A 4 31.24 -14.87 -3.40
N ALA A 5 31.08 -15.81 -2.46
CA ALA A 5 30.23 -16.99 -2.65
C ALA A 5 28.75 -16.61 -2.85
N GLU A 6 28.24 -15.67 -2.05
CA GLU A 6 26.86 -15.18 -2.13
C GLU A 6 26.60 -14.42 -3.45
N LEU A 7 27.61 -13.68 -3.94
CA LEU A 7 27.51 -12.97 -5.22
C LEU A 7 27.51 -13.93 -6.43
N VAL A 8 28.29 -15.02 -6.38
CA VAL A 8 28.25 -16.08 -7.41
C VAL A 8 26.90 -16.80 -7.41
N GLU A 9 26.35 -17.11 -6.23
CA GLU A 9 25.01 -17.70 -6.11
C GLU A 9 23.91 -16.75 -6.64
N LEU A 10 24.04 -15.45 -6.36
CA LEU A 10 23.13 -14.45 -6.90
C LEU A 10 23.22 -14.37 -8.43
N TYR A 11 24.43 -14.48 -9.00
CA TYR A 11 24.63 -14.50 -10.44
C TYR A 11 24.03 -15.76 -11.09
N GLU A 12 24.24 -16.93 -10.49
CA GLU A 12 23.60 -18.20 -10.89
C GLU A 12 22.07 -18.09 -10.93
N TYR A 13 21.48 -17.53 -9.88
CA TYR A 13 20.03 -17.34 -9.79
C TYR A 13 19.50 -16.41 -10.88
N LYS A 14 20.18 -15.27 -11.11
CA LYS A 14 19.77 -14.30 -12.14
C LYS A 14 19.95 -14.84 -13.56
N VAL A 15 20.99 -15.64 -13.82
CA VAL A 15 21.16 -16.32 -15.12
C VAL A 15 20.03 -17.34 -15.33
N ALA A 16 19.68 -18.14 -14.30
CA ALA A 16 18.58 -19.10 -14.40
C ALA A 16 17.23 -18.43 -14.68
N ASP A 17 16.97 -17.25 -14.10
CA ASP A 17 15.78 -16.46 -14.40
C ASP A 17 15.74 -16.00 -15.87
N VAL A 18 16.85 -15.50 -16.40
CA VAL A 18 16.93 -15.05 -17.81
C VAL A 18 16.77 -16.24 -18.78
N VAL A 19 17.45 -17.35 -18.51
CA VAL A 19 17.32 -18.58 -19.32
C VAL A 19 15.88 -19.11 -19.28
N GLY A 20 15.19 -18.96 -18.14
CA GLY A 20 13.77 -19.31 -17.96
C GLY A 20 12.77 -18.29 -18.50
N GLY A 21 13.21 -17.26 -19.23
CA GLY A 21 12.34 -16.24 -19.82
C GLY A 21 11.75 -15.25 -18.81
N ARG A 22 12.26 -15.21 -17.58
CA ARG A 22 11.83 -14.28 -16.51
C ARG A 22 12.77 -13.07 -16.44
N VAL A 23 12.29 -11.97 -15.87
CA VAL A 23 13.13 -10.78 -15.60
C VAL A 23 13.85 -11.00 -14.26
N PRO A 24 15.20 -10.98 -14.21
CA PRO A 24 15.94 -11.20 -12.97
C PRO A 24 15.68 -10.06 -11.99
N ARG A 25 15.74 -10.34 -10.68
CA ARG A 25 15.59 -9.32 -9.62
C ARG A 25 16.66 -8.22 -9.78
N GLY A 26 16.21 -6.97 -9.87
CA GLY A 26 17.04 -5.80 -10.20
C GLY A 26 17.17 -5.51 -11.71
N GLY A 27 16.47 -6.26 -12.56
CA GLY A 27 16.49 -6.09 -14.01
C GLY A 27 17.78 -6.58 -14.68
N ARG A 28 17.80 -6.57 -16.03
CA ARG A 28 18.94 -7.06 -16.84
C ARG A 28 20.22 -6.27 -16.59
N ARG A 29 20.12 -4.98 -16.22
CA ARG A 29 21.26 -4.13 -15.87
C ARG A 29 21.98 -4.64 -14.63
N SER A 30 21.24 -5.00 -13.58
CA SER A 30 21.83 -5.59 -12.37
C SER A 30 22.49 -6.96 -12.56
N LEU A 31 22.20 -7.67 -13.66
CA LEU A 31 22.90 -8.89 -14.05
C LEU A 31 24.22 -8.54 -14.79
N ALA A 32 24.20 -7.50 -15.63
CA ALA A 32 25.40 -7.00 -16.29
C ALA A 32 26.42 -6.42 -15.29
N ASP A 33 25.95 -5.61 -14.33
CA ASP A 33 26.81 -5.02 -13.30
C ASP A 33 27.41 -6.12 -12.39
N LEU A 34 26.61 -7.12 -12.01
CA LEU A 34 27.08 -8.25 -11.20
C LEU A 34 28.09 -9.13 -11.96
N ARG A 35 27.91 -9.31 -13.27
CA ARG A 35 28.84 -10.03 -14.15
C ARG A 35 30.20 -9.33 -14.20
N GLU A 36 30.21 -8.00 -14.33
CA GLU A 36 31.44 -7.20 -14.38
C GLU A 36 32.21 -7.28 -13.05
N VAL A 37 31.49 -7.16 -11.93
CA VAL A 37 32.06 -7.30 -10.57
C VAL A 37 32.65 -8.70 -10.33
N LEU A 38 31.97 -9.78 -10.75
CA LEU A 38 32.45 -11.15 -10.56
C LEU A 38 33.61 -11.52 -11.49
N HIS A 39 33.68 -10.93 -12.68
CA HIS A 39 34.82 -11.15 -13.60
C HIS A 39 36.10 -10.42 -13.19
N SER A 40 35.98 -9.36 -12.39
CA SER A 40 37.11 -8.61 -11.83
C SER A 40 37.48 -9.04 -10.41
N ALA A 41 36.73 -9.97 -9.82
CA ALA A 41 36.94 -10.45 -8.46
C ALA A 41 38.06 -11.50 -8.34
N PRO A 42 38.86 -11.50 -7.26
CA PRO A 42 39.83 -12.55 -6.95
C PRO A 42 39.11 -13.78 -6.38
N LEU A 43 38.41 -14.54 -7.25
CA LEU A 43 37.64 -15.71 -6.87
C LEU A 43 38.53 -16.94 -6.65
N GLU A 44 38.20 -17.74 -5.63
CA GLU A 44 38.78 -19.07 -5.45
C GLU A 44 38.43 -19.99 -6.64
N PRO A 45 39.28 -20.99 -6.97
CA PRO A 45 39.10 -21.83 -8.17
C PRO A 45 37.72 -22.50 -8.27
N ALA A 46 37.15 -22.94 -7.15
CA ALA A 46 35.83 -23.57 -7.12
C ALA A 46 34.69 -22.60 -7.50
N LEU A 47 34.75 -21.35 -7.01
CA LEU A 47 33.77 -20.30 -7.32
C LEU A 47 33.96 -19.79 -8.76
N TYR A 48 35.20 -19.72 -9.23
CA TYR A 48 35.51 -19.36 -10.61
C TYR A 48 34.96 -20.37 -11.62
N HIS A 49 35.07 -21.68 -11.34
CA HIS A 49 34.47 -22.72 -12.19
C HIS A 49 32.94 -22.65 -12.24
N ARG A 50 32.28 -22.34 -11.12
CA ARG A 50 30.84 -22.12 -11.03
C ARG A 50 30.39 -20.91 -11.87
N LEU A 51 31.08 -19.77 -11.72
CA LEU A 51 30.85 -18.58 -12.54
C LEU A 51 30.94 -18.88 -14.05
N LEU A 52 31.97 -19.61 -14.48
CA LEU A 52 32.15 -19.98 -15.90
C LEU A 52 31.07 -20.96 -16.41
N ALA A 53 30.50 -21.80 -15.56
CA ALA A 53 29.39 -22.68 -15.93
C ALA A 53 28.11 -21.87 -16.22
N SER A 54 27.78 -20.92 -15.35
CA SER A 54 26.63 -20.02 -15.51
C SER A 54 26.81 -19.04 -16.67
N GLU A 55 28.01 -18.50 -16.87
CA GLU A 55 28.32 -17.63 -18.01
C GLU A 55 28.16 -18.37 -19.35
N ARG A 56 28.47 -19.67 -19.41
CA ARG A 56 28.21 -20.50 -20.60
C ARG A 56 26.72 -20.64 -20.89
N GLN A 57 25.90 -20.87 -19.87
CA GLN A 57 24.43 -20.94 -20.00
C GLN A 57 23.85 -19.60 -20.47
N TYR A 58 24.33 -18.50 -19.89
CA TYR A 58 23.90 -17.16 -20.26
C TYR A 58 24.26 -16.82 -21.71
N ARG A 59 25.49 -17.13 -22.16
CA ARG A 59 25.91 -16.93 -23.56
C ARG A 59 25.17 -17.83 -24.54
N ALA A 60 24.85 -19.06 -24.16
CA ALA A 60 24.06 -19.96 -24.99
C ALA A 60 22.65 -19.41 -25.22
N HIS A 61 22.03 -18.85 -24.19
CA HIS A 61 20.73 -18.17 -24.30
C HIS A 61 20.79 -16.94 -25.22
N LEU A 62 21.83 -16.11 -25.11
CA LEU A 62 22.03 -14.96 -26.00
C LEU A 62 22.23 -15.36 -27.47
N ARG A 63 22.89 -16.50 -27.73
CA ARG A 63 23.09 -17.03 -29.09
C ARG A 63 21.84 -17.72 -29.65
N GLY A 64 21.02 -18.34 -28.80
CA GLY A 64 19.75 -18.98 -29.17
C GLY A 64 18.66 -18.01 -29.64
N GLY A 65 18.84 -16.70 -29.46
CA GLY A 65 17.97 -15.65 -29.99
C GLY A 65 18.30 -15.20 -31.42
N SER A 66 19.26 -15.83 -32.09
CA SER A 66 19.67 -15.45 -33.45
C SER A 66 20.07 -16.69 -34.26
N ALA A 67 19.07 -17.42 -34.76
CA ALA A 67 19.23 -18.32 -35.90
C ALA A 67 18.06 -18.10 -36.88
N PRO A 68 18.32 -17.90 -38.18
CA PRO A 68 17.27 -17.73 -39.18
C PRO A 68 16.64 -19.10 -39.47
N GLU A 69 15.40 -19.27 -39.04
CA GLU A 69 14.65 -20.52 -39.23
C GLU A 69 13.89 -20.46 -40.57
N THR A 70 14.32 -21.30 -41.51
CA THR A 70 13.62 -21.61 -42.76
C THR A 70 12.24 -22.19 -42.44
N PRO A 71 11.13 -21.68 -43.01
CA PRO A 71 9.80 -22.09 -42.60
C PRO A 71 9.40 -23.46 -43.17
N PRO A 72 8.80 -24.37 -42.37
CA PRO A 72 8.04 -25.51 -42.87
C PRO A 72 6.63 -25.09 -43.29
N PRO A 73 5.95 -25.85 -44.18
CA PRO A 73 4.73 -25.42 -44.85
C PRO A 73 3.54 -25.27 -43.90
N ALA A 74 2.75 -24.23 -44.15
CA ALA A 74 1.64 -23.79 -43.33
C ALA A 74 0.46 -24.78 -43.34
N VAL A 75 0.03 -25.20 -42.15
CA VAL A 75 -1.33 -25.69 -41.91
C VAL A 75 -2.21 -24.46 -41.67
N PRO A 76 -3.40 -24.33 -42.30
CA PRO A 76 -4.26 -23.16 -42.11
C PRO A 76 -4.79 -23.15 -40.68
N ARG A 77 -4.37 -22.15 -39.91
CA ARG A 77 -4.86 -21.88 -38.56
C ARG A 77 -6.13 -21.01 -38.67
N PRO A 78 -7.22 -21.35 -37.96
CA PRO A 78 -8.43 -20.53 -37.93
C PRO A 78 -8.13 -19.13 -37.34
N PRO A 79 -8.84 -18.08 -37.78
CA PRO A 79 -8.59 -16.72 -37.31
C PRO A 79 -8.80 -16.63 -35.80
N ALA A 80 -7.78 -16.17 -35.09
CA ALA A 80 -7.85 -15.84 -33.67
C ALA A 80 -8.67 -14.55 -33.49
N PRO A 81 -9.46 -14.40 -32.42
CA PRO A 81 -10.12 -13.15 -32.09
C PRO A 81 -9.06 -12.07 -31.82
N GLU A 82 -9.17 -10.95 -32.54
CA GLU A 82 -8.38 -9.74 -32.29
C GLU A 82 -8.79 -9.13 -30.95
N GLY A 83 -7.92 -9.28 -29.94
CA GLY A 83 -8.10 -8.64 -28.65
C GLY A 83 -6.96 -9.00 -27.71
N ALA A 84 -6.17 -7.99 -27.34
CA ALA A 84 -5.09 -8.03 -26.35
C ALA A 84 -3.79 -8.73 -26.76
N ARG A 85 -3.11 -8.16 -27.77
CA ARG A 85 -1.65 -7.99 -27.63
C ARG A 85 -1.42 -6.65 -26.92
N PRO A 86 -0.61 -6.56 -25.85
CA PRO A 86 -0.17 -5.27 -25.36
C PRO A 86 0.68 -4.63 -26.45
N SER A 87 0.07 -3.75 -27.25
CA SER A 87 0.78 -2.92 -28.19
C SER A 87 1.50 -1.86 -27.37
N TRP A 88 2.84 -1.93 -27.34
CA TRP A 88 3.62 -0.78 -26.91
C TRP A 88 3.37 0.33 -27.93
N THR A 89 2.62 1.35 -27.52
CA THR A 89 2.41 2.57 -28.31
C THR A 89 3.38 3.63 -27.80
N PRO A 90 4.22 4.23 -28.66
CA PRO A 90 5.12 5.28 -28.23
C PRO A 90 4.31 6.49 -27.73
N PRO A 91 4.75 7.17 -26.66
CA PRO A 91 4.11 8.40 -26.20
C PRO A 91 4.30 9.54 -27.21
N VAL A 92 3.37 10.48 -27.20
CA VAL A 92 3.28 11.63 -28.11
C VAL A 92 3.97 12.84 -27.48
N THR A 93 4.68 13.64 -28.27
CA THR A 93 5.08 14.99 -27.86
C THR A 93 3.87 15.91 -27.91
N GLY A 94 3.31 16.25 -26.75
CA GLY A 94 2.20 17.18 -26.65
C GLY A 94 2.65 18.64 -26.80
N GLY A 95 1.71 19.54 -27.11
CA GLY A 95 1.94 20.96 -26.94
C GLY A 95 2.33 21.27 -25.49
N ALA A 96 3.21 22.25 -25.29
CA ALA A 96 3.83 22.51 -23.98
C ALA A 96 2.80 22.69 -22.85
N ALA A 97 1.65 23.32 -23.14
CA ALA A 97 0.58 23.54 -22.16
C ALA A 97 -0.19 22.26 -21.78
N GLU A 98 -0.62 21.45 -22.76
CA GLU A 98 -1.36 20.20 -22.50
C GLU A 98 -0.47 19.16 -21.81
N ALA A 99 0.80 19.06 -22.20
CA ALA A 99 1.78 18.21 -21.52
C ALA A 99 2.04 18.66 -20.07
N GLN A 100 2.18 19.97 -19.83
CA GLN A 100 2.34 20.52 -18.49
C GLN A 100 1.09 20.27 -17.62
N ALA A 101 -0.10 20.44 -18.19
CA ALA A 101 -1.35 20.17 -17.49
C ALA A 101 -1.48 18.69 -17.11
N TRP A 102 -1.12 17.79 -18.02
CA TRP A 102 -1.07 16.35 -17.75
C TRP A 102 -0.13 16.00 -16.58
N GLU A 103 1.09 16.52 -16.61
CA GLU A 103 2.07 16.32 -15.54
C GLU A 103 1.57 16.87 -14.20
N GLU A 104 1.02 18.09 -14.20
CA GLU A 104 0.46 18.69 -12.99
C GLU A 104 -0.74 17.88 -12.45
N LEU A 105 -1.63 17.36 -13.31
CA LEU A 105 -2.74 16.51 -12.88
C LEU A 105 -2.27 15.25 -12.15
N ARG A 106 -1.23 14.59 -12.65
CA ARG A 106 -0.61 13.44 -11.97
C ARG A 106 -0.02 13.82 -10.62
N GLN A 107 0.65 14.97 -10.56
CA GLN A 107 1.23 15.51 -9.34
C GLN A 107 0.15 15.83 -8.31
N LEU A 108 -0.96 16.47 -8.69
CA LEU A 108 -2.09 16.78 -7.82
C LEU A 108 -2.79 15.52 -7.30
N ALA A 109 -2.97 14.50 -8.16
CA ALA A 109 -3.55 13.23 -7.73
C ALA A 109 -2.68 12.50 -6.70
N TRP A 110 -1.36 12.49 -6.92
CA TRP A 110 -0.41 11.98 -5.93
C TRP A 110 -0.45 12.78 -4.63
N TYR A 111 -0.48 14.11 -4.72
CA TYR A 111 -0.54 15.03 -3.59
C TYR A 111 -1.80 14.85 -2.74
N ALA A 112 -2.95 14.58 -3.34
CA ALA A 112 -4.17 14.21 -2.61
C ALA A 112 -3.95 12.97 -1.72
N GLY A 113 -3.29 11.94 -2.26
CA GLY A 113 -2.92 10.74 -1.50
C GLY A 113 -1.86 11.02 -0.42
N LEU A 114 -0.87 11.85 -0.73
CA LEU A 114 0.16 12.28 0.21
C LEU A 114 -0.44 12.98 1.43
N ARG A 115 -1.36 13.93 1.24
CA ARG A 115 -2.04 14.64 2.33
C ARG A 115 -2.70 13.66 3.29
N THR A 116 -3.44 12.69 2.77
CA THR A 116 -4.09 11.66 3.61
C THR A 116 -3.06 10.84 4.40
N ARG A 117 -1.97 10.39 3.76
CA ARG A 117 -0.92 9.63 4.46
C ARG A 117 -0.22 10.45 5.54
N LEU A 118 0.10 11.71 5.27
CA LEU A 118 0.76 12.59 6.24
C LEU A 118 -0.14 12.96 7.41
N LEU A 119 -1.43 13.24 7.17
CA LEU A 119 -2.39 13.46 8.26
C LEU A 119 -2.47 12.25 9.19
N HIS A 120 -2.46 11.05 8.62
CA HIS A 120 -2.44 9.81 9.41
C HIS A 120 -1.12 9.66 10.18
N LEU A 121 0.01 9.91 9.53
CA LEU A 121 1.32 9.90 10.18
C LEU A 121 1.34 10.87 11.37
N GLY A 122 0.85 12.09 11.20
CA GLY A 122 0.77 13.09 12.26
C GLY A 122 0.04 12.59 13.51
N ARG A 123 -1.11 11.92 13.33
CA ARG A 123 -1.85 11.31 14.45
C ARG A 123 -1.04 10.22 15.15
N ALA A 124 -0.34 9.39 14.39
CA ALA A 124 0.53 8.36 14.94
C ALA A 124 1.70 8.97 15.75
N LEU A 125 2.34 10.02 15.22
CA LEU A 125 3.44 10.72 15.90
C LEU A 125 2.99 11.46 17.16
N GLN A 126 1.75 11.94 17.18
CA GLN A 126 1.19 12.64 18.34
C GLN A 126 1.03 11.74 19.57
N ALA A 127 0.88 10.43 19.36
CA ALA A 127 0.76 9.42 20.41
C ALA A 127 2.11 8.98 21.01
N GLU A 128 3.24 9.43 20.45
CA GLU A 128 4.57 9.06 20.97
C GLU A 128 4.91 9.80 22.28
N PRO A 129 5.58 9.16 23.24
CA PRO A 129 6.06 9.83 24.44
C PRO A 129 7.12 10.88 24.04
N GLU A 130 7.03 12.08 24.63
CA GLU A 130 7.94 13.23 24.38
C GLU A 130 8.04 13.70 22.91
N ARG A 131 7.34 13.03 21.99
CA ARG A 131 7.14 13.33 20.57
C ARG A 131 8.41 13.76 19.83
N PRO A 132 9.54 13.02 19.94
CA PRO A 132 10.80 13.44 19.35
C PRO A 132 10.72 13.61 17.83
N MET A 133 10.00 12.73 17.13
CA MET A 133 9.81 12.88 15.68
C MET A 133 8.96 14.09 15.33
N LEU A 134 7.87 14.35 16.06
CA LEU A 134 7.01 15.52 15.77
C LEU A 134 7.73 16.85 16.05
N ARG A 135 8.53 16.92 17.12
CA ARG A 135 9.36 18.09 17.46
C ARG A 135 10.44 18.34 16.42
N THR A 136 11.10 17.27 15.99
CA THR A 136 12.11 17.33 14.91
C THR A 136 11.45 17.83 13.64
N LEU A 137 10.30 17.25 13.25
CA LEU A 137 9.57 17.63 12.06
C LEU A 137 9.10 19.08 12.08
N TYR A 138 8.60 19.56 13.23
CA TYR A 138 8.25 20.97 13.40
C TYR A 138 9.42 21.90 13.09
N ALA A 139 10.60 21.62 13.68
CA ALA A 139 11.79 22.42 13.43
C ALA A 139 12.25 22.34 11.97
N VAL A 140 12.16 21.17 11.33
CA VAL A 140 12.49 20.99 9.90
C VAL A 140 11.59 21.86 9.02
N VAL A 141 10.27 21.78 9.21
CA VAL A 141 9.30 22.53 8.40
C VAL A 141 9.46 24.03 8.62
N GLU A 142 9.62 24.47 9.87
CA GLU A 142 9.82 25.90 10.17
C GLU A 142 11.15 26.41 9.62
N ASN A 143 12.24 25.64 9.70
CA ASN A 143 13.53 26.04 9.12
C ASN A 143 13.48 26.10 7.59
N ALA A 144 12.80 25.16 6.93
CA ALA A 144 12.57 25.24 5.49
C ALA A 144 11.74 26.48 5.10
N GLY A 145 10.72 26.82 5.90
CA GLY A 145 9.92 28.03 5.72
C GLY A 145 10.70 29.32 5.98
N ARG A 146 11.61 29.33 6.96
CA ARG A 146 12.53 30.44 7.24
C ARG A 146 13.51 30.67 6.10
N GLU A 147 14.09 29.60 5.57
CA GLU A 147 14.97 29.65 4.39
C GLU A 147 14.21 30.24 3.18
N ALA A 148 12.97 29.81 2.93
CA ALA A 148 12.14 30.38 1.87
C ALA A 148 11.86 31.88 2.05
N ARG A 149 11.85 32.38 3.30
CA ARG A 149 11.71 33.80 3.64
C ARG A 149 13.04 34.55 3.73
N GLY A 150 14.18 33.89 3.51
CA GLY A 150 15.51 34.48 3.63
C GLY A 150 15.96 34.76 5.08
N VAL A 151 15.38 34.09 6.06
CA VAL A 151 15.73 34.23 7.48
C VAL A 151 16.93 33.33 7.80
N ALA A 152 18.06 33.94 8.20
CA ALA A 152 19.30 33.22 8.48
C ALA A 152 19.27 32.45 9.82
N GLU A 153 18.49 32.92 10.78
CA GLU A 153 18.41 32.33 12.12
C GLU A 153 17.61 31.01 12.10
N ARG A 154 18.28 29.92 12.46
CA ARG A 154 17.69 28.58 12.52
C ARG A 154 17.01 28.34 13.86
N LEU A 155 15.81 27.77 13.79
CA LEU A 155 15.08 27.30 14.94
C LEU A 155 15.68 25.98 15.45
N ALA A 156 15.98 25.95 16.76
CA ALA A 156 16.35 24.73 17.47
C ALA A 156 15.15 23.78 17.64
N VAL A 157 15.40 22.48 17.80
CA VAL A 157 14.31 21.53 18.10
C VAL A 157 13.65 21.89 19.44
N PRO A 158 12.32 22.14 19.48
CA PRO A 158 11.61 22.58 20.68
C PRO A 158 11.73 21.59 21.84
N ALA A 159 11.46 22.04 23.07
CA ALA A 159 11.38 21.17 24.23
C ALA A 159 10.21 20.16 24.17
N ALA A 160 10.30 19.05 24.91
CA ALA A 160 9.27 18.00 24.93
C ALA A 160 7.87 18.53 25.31
N HIS A 161 7.83 19.53 26.19
CA HIS A 161 6.61 20.13 26.71
C HIS A 161 6.58 21.64 26.45
N ASP A 162 7.16 22.09 25.34
CA ASP A 162 7.17 23.51 24.98
C ASP A 162 5.73 24.02 24.79
N PRO A 163 5.22 24.91 25.67
CA PRO A 163 3.85 25.38 25.59
C PRO A 163 3.63 26.28 24.36
N LEU A 164 4.68 26.90 23.83
CA LEU A 164 4.58 27.82 22.69
C LEU A 164 4.35 27.08 21.37
N VAL A 165 4.86 25.85 21.25
CA VAL A 165 4.68 25.03 20.04
C VAL A 165 3.41 24.20 20.11
N SER A 166 2.94 23.84 21.31
CA SER A 166 1.64 23.19 21.52
C SER A 166 1.40 21.93 20.66
N LEU A 167 2.44 21.13 20.38
CA LEU A 167 2.37 19.87 19.59
C LEU A 167 1.46 18.78 20.21
N HIS A 168 0.88 19.03 21.38
CA HIS A 168 -0.17 18.19 21.96
C HIS A 168 -1.55 18.45 21.35
N GLN A 169 -1.75 19.58 20.68
CA GLN A 169 -3.00 19.95 20.02
C GLN A 169 -3.09 19.27 18.64
N PRO A 170 -4.17 18.51 18.35
CA PRO A 170 -4.37 17.85 17.06
C PRO A 170 -4.38 18.81 15.87
N GLU A 171 -4.87 20.02 16.06
CA GLU A 171 -4.98 21.07 15.05
C GLU A 171 -3.60 21.53 14.59
N VAL A 172 -2.68 21.80 15.53
CA VAL A 172 -1.29 22.18 15.23
C VAL A 172 -0.57 21.06 14.47
N THR A 173 -0.78 19.81 14.89
CA THR A 173 -0.20 18.65 14.21
C THR A 173 -0.74 18.50 12.80
N ARG A 174 -2.07 18.66 12.62
CA ARG A 174 -2.73 18.63 11.32
C ARG A 174 -2.14 19.68 10.39
N ASP A 175 -2.04 20.92 10.83
CA ASP A 175 -1.53 22.02 10.02
C ASP A 175 -0.06 21.79 9.64
N LEU A 176 0.76 21.33 10.57
CA LEU A 176 2.14 20.93 10.30
C LEU A 176 2.24 19.85 9.20
N MET A 177 1.39 18.82 9.25
CA MET A 177 1.36 17.77 8.22
C MET A 177 0.92 18.30 6.86
N LEU A 178 -0.02 19.25 6.82
CA LEU A 178 -0.48 19.87 5.58
C LEU A 178 0.60 20.79 4.99
N THR A 179 1.28 21.60 5.80
CA THR A 179 2.43 22.41 5.36
C THR A 179 3.55 21.53 4.84
N LEU A 180 3.84 20.41 5.50
CA LEU A 180 4.80 19.43 4.99
C LEU A 180 4.37 18.89 3.61
N ALA A 181 3.09 18.56 3.43
CA ALA A 181 2.58 18.10 2.14
C ALA A 181 2.78 19.16 1.04
N ASP A 182 2.56 20.44 1.37
CA ASP A 182 2.71 21.57 0.45
C ASP A 182 4.17 21.76 0.02
N GLU A 183 5.12 21.69 0.96
CA GLU A 183 6.55 21.77 0.65
C GLU A 183 7.02 20.58 -0.19
N LEU A 184 6.52 19.37 0.10
CA LEU A 184 6.87 18.14 -0.64
C LEU A 184 6.32 18.12 -2.08
N LEU A 185 5.33 18.97 -2.39
CA LEU A 185 4.78 19.08 -3.73
C LEU A 185 5.86 19.55 -4.72
N SER A 186 6.63 20.58 -4.36
CA SER A 186 7.63 21.20 -5.24
C SER A 186 9.02 20.57 -5.10
N ALA A 187 9.84 20.62 -6.14
CA ALA A 187 11.22 20.15 -6.07
C ALA A 187 12.08 21.01 -5.13
N GLU A 188 11.86 22.33 -5.15
CA GLU A 188 12.56 23.27 -4.27
C GLU A 188 12.21 23.05 -2.80
N GLY A 189 10.92 22.89 -2.46
CA GLY A 189 10.49 22.59 -1.10
C GLY A 189 11.03 21.26 -0.60
N ARG A 190 11.04 20.21 -1.45
CA ARG A 190 11.74 18.95 -1.17
C ARG A 190 13.22 19.16 -0.87
N SER A 191 13.90 20.03 -1.62
CA SER A 191 15.32 20.35 -1.39
C SER A 191 15.52 21.07 -0.06
N ARG A 192 14.74 22.11 0.23
CA ARG A 192 14.81 22.86 1.50
C ARG A 192 14.56 21.98 2.71
N LEU A 193 13.52 21.13 2.66
CA LEU A 193 13.24 20.16 3.71
C LEU A 193 14.40 19.20 3.96
N ARG A 194 15.03 18.71 2.88
CA ARG A 194 16.19 17.80 2.98
C ARG A 194 17.39 18.52 3.61
N THR A 195 17.66 19.76 3.23
CA THR A 195 18.71 20.59 3.83
C THR A 195 18.44 20.82 5.32
N ALA A 196 17.25 21.31 5.67
CA ALA A 196 16.85 21.55 7.05
C ALA A 196 16.92 20.28 7.93
N LEU A 197 16.57 19.13 7.37
CA LEU A 197 16.67 17.83 8.05
C LEU A 197 18.12 17.41 8.30
N SER A 198 19.00 17.58 7.31
CA SER A 198 20.44 17.35 7.46
C SER A 198 21.04 18.28 8.52
N ASP A 199 20.65 19.55 8.51
CA ASP A 199 21.12 20.55 9.47
C ASP A 199 20.73 20.20 10.91
N ILE A 200 19.49 19.76 11.13
CA ILE A 200 19.01 19.31 12.45
C ILE A 200 19.69 18.02 12.88
N HIS A 201 20.02 17.12 11.95
CA HIS A 201 20.79 15.93 12.26
C HIS A 201 22.19 16.29 12.79
N GLU A 202 22.88 17.24 12.14
CA GLU A 202 24.19 17.69 12.57
C GLU A 202 24.13 18.46 13.91
N ALA A 203 23.28 19.49 13.98
CA ALA A 203 23.18 20.41 15.11
C ALA A 203 21.71 20.62 15.56
N PRO A 204 21.13 19.69 16.37
CA PRO A 204 19.75 19.80 16.85
C PRO A 204 19.45 21.07 17.67
N PHE A 205 20.47 21.55 18.38
CA PHE A 205 20.43 22.72 19.25
C PHE A 205 21.56 23.66 18.79
N PRO A 206 21.34 24.44 17.71
CA PRO A 206 22.31 25.43 17.28
C PRO A 206 22.54 26.43 18.42
N ARG A 207 23.80 26.89 18.55
CA ARG A 207 24.14 27.92 19.55
C ARG A 207 23.38 29.20 19.23
N HIS A 208 22.76 29.78 20.25
CA HIS A 208 22.15 31.10 20.10
C HIS A 208 23.25 32.17 19.95
N PRO A 209 23.07 33.20 19.09
CA PRO A 209 24.08 34.27 18.93
C PRO A 209 24.43 34.97 20.26
N ASP A 210 23.48 35.07 21.18
CA ASP A 210 23.70 35.68 22.49
C ASP A 210 24.39 34.75 23.52
N GLU A 211 24.67 33.48 23.19
CA GLU A 211 25.40 32.58 24.10
C GLU A 211 26.81 33.09 24.40
N ASP A 212 27.50 33.64 23.39
CA ASP A 212 28.85 34.21 23.57
C ASP A 212 28.80 35.49 24.43
N VAL A 213 27.73 36.28 24.29
CA VAL A 213 27.49 37.48 25.11
C VAL A 213 27.17 37.08 26.55
N LEU A 214 26.36 36.04 26.75
CA LEU A 214 26.06 35.51 28.08
C LEU A 214 27.31 34.92 28.73
N ALA A 215 28.11 34.13 27.99
CA ALA A 215 29.37 33.58 28.48
C ALA A 215 30.32 34.69 28.93
N ALA A 216 30.47 35.74 28.12
CA ALA A 216 31.26 36.91 28.48
C ALA A 216 30.70 37.65 29.72
N ARG A 217 29.38 37.78 29.86
CA ARG A 217 28.73 38.38 31.04
C ARG A 217 28.90 37.55 32.30
N LEU A 218 28.82 36.22 32.19
CA LEU A 218 29.06 35.30 33.30
C LEU A 218 30.52 35.35 33.74
N GLU A 219 31.46 35.34 32.79
CA GLU A 219 32.89 35.52 33.09
C GLU A 219 33.20 36.88 33.73
N ALA A 220 32.53 37.95 33.30
CA ALA A 220 32.66 39.28 33.91
C ALA A 220 32.12 39.29 35.35
N ALA A 221 30.94 38.70 35.58
CA ALA A 221 30.31 38.59 36.90
C ALA A 221 31.14 37.75 37.89
N GLU A 222 31.84 36.72 37.41
CA GLU A 222 32.76 35.90 38.23
C GLU A 222 33.98 36.70 38.70
N ARG A 223 34.49 37.61 37.85
CA ARG A 223 35.66 38.45 38.12
C ARG A 223 35.34 39.71 38.94
N GLU A 224 34.07 39.98 39.20
CA GLU A 224 33.62 41.16 39.92
C GLU A 224 33.91 41.04 41.43
N PRO A 225 34.38 42.10 42.10
CA PRO A 225 34.76 42.06 43.52
C PRO A 225 33.52 42.12 44.44
N LEU A 226 32.63 41.14 44.28
CA LEU A 226 31.41 40.99 45.06
C LEU A 226 31.58 39.95 46.19
N ALA A 227 30.80 40.09 47.26
CA ALA A 227 30.69 39.06 48.28
C ALA A 227 30.15 37.75 47.65
N PRO A 228 30.58 36.56 48.13
CA PRO A 228 30.24 35.28 47.49
C PRO A 228 28.74 35.05 47.25
N ALA A 229 27.89 35.46 48.18
CA ALA A 229 26.44 35.34 48.05
C ALA A 229 25.85 36.28 46.98
N ALA A 230 26.39 37.49 46.84
CA ALA A 230 25.95 38.46 45.83
C ALA A 230 26.39 38.05 44.43
N ARG A 231 27.60 37.51 44.28
CA ARG A 231 28.08 36.92 43.02
C ARG A 231 27.22 35.72 42.60
N ALA A 232 26.93 34.81 43.53
CA ALA A 232 26.04 33.67 43.25
C ALA A 232 24.65 34.13 42.79
N ALA A 233 24.08 35.15 43.44
CA ALA A 233 22.80 35.73 43.05
C ALA A 233 22.84 36.39 41.65
N LEU A 234 23.93 37.09 41.32
CA LEU A 234 24.13 37.71 40.01
C LEU A 234 24.27 36.66 38.90
N VAL A 235 25.07 35.62 39.12
CA VAL A 235 25.24 34.50 38.19
C VAL A 235 23.92 33.78 37.94
N GLU A 236 23.15 33.51 39.01
CA GLU A 236 21.82 32.90 38.89
C GLU A 236 20.82 33.82 38.16
N ALA A 237 20.84 35.13 38.43
CA ALA A 237 20.01 36.09 37.71
C ALA A 237 20.35 36.16 36.21
N LEU A 238 21.65 36.14 35.86
CA LEU A 238 22.10 36.12 34.47
C LEU A 238 21.65 34.84 33.75
N ARG A 239 21.77 33.68 34.40
CA ARG A 239 21.28 32.40 33.86
C ARG A 239 19.76 32.38 33.70
N ALA A 240 19.01 32.93 34.65
CA ALA A 240 17.56 33.02 34.57
C ALA A 240 17.06 33.98 33.48
N SER A 241 17.88 34.97 33.12
CA SER A 241 17.57 35.97 32.08
C SER A 241 17.81 35.49 30.64
N SER A 242 18.33 34.28 30.45
CA SER A 242 18.66 33.71 29.14
C SER A 242 18.02 32.33 28.94
N PRO A 243 17.78 31.87 27.69
CA PRO A 243 17.20 30.57 27.44
C PRO A 243 18.05 29.46 28.06
N GLN A 244 17.44 28.55 28.82
CA GLN A 244 18.17 27.43 29.42
C GLN A 244 18.82 26.57 28.33
N ALA A 245 20.11 26.25 28.52
CA ALA A 245 20.83 25.33 27.66
C ALA A 245 20.10 23.98 27.63
N ARG A 246 19.80 23.48 26.41
CA ARG A 246 19.09 22.22 26.20
C ARG A 246 19.93 21.04 26.69
N ASP A 247 19.30 20.02 27.29
CA ASP A 247 20.01 18.84 27.78
C ASP A 247 20.71 18.11 26.61
N PRO A 248 22.06 17.98 26.62
CA PRO A 248 22.80 17.29 25.58
C PRO A 248 22.37 15.82 25.38
N ARG A 249 21.76 15.20 26.40
CA ARG A 249 21.26 13.80 26.34
C ARG A 249 20.08 13.63 25.38
N GLU A 250 19.38 14.71 25.02
CA GLU A 250 18.31 14.65 24.02
C GLU A 250 18.85 14.50 22.58
N ARG A 251 20.12 14.86 22.33
CA ARG A 251 20.70 14.91 20.97
C ARG A 251 20.64 13.55 20.24
N PRO A 252 21.01 12.41 20.85
CA PRO A 252 20.95 11.12 20.15
C PRO A 252 19.53 10.73 19.72
N ALA A 253 18.53 10.99 20.57
CA ALA A 253 17.14 10.69 20.26
C ALA A 253 16.60 11.55 19.11
N ILE A 254 16.96 12.84 19.09
CA ILE A 254 16.58 13.76 18.00
C ILE A 254 17.30 13.41 16.69
N ARG A 255 18.59 13.04 16.74
CA ARG A 255 19.33 12.60 15.55
C ARG A 255 18.74 11.33 14.94
N GLU A 256 18.36 10.38 15.77
CA GLU A 256 17.67 9.16 15.34
C GLU A 256 16.28 9.49 14.78
N ALA A 257 15.54 10.42 15.39
CA ALA A 257 14.27 10.91 14.86
C ALA A 257 14.44 11.54 13.48
N ALA A 258 15.45 12.40 13.29
CA ALA A 258 15.76 13.01 11.99
C ALA A 258 16.08 11.94 10.92
N ARG A 259 16.88 10.92 11.27
CA ARG A 259 17.19 9.80 10.38
C ARG A 259 15.95 9.01 9.97
N ARG A 260 15.05 8.72 10.92
CA ARG A 260 13.78 8.03 10.65
C ARG A 260 12.84 8.86 9.80
N LEU A 261 12.76 10.16 10.06
CA LEU A 261 11.99 11.09 9.22
C LEU A 261 12.54 11.11 7.80
N GLN A 262 13.86 11.13 7.62
CA GLN A 262 14.47 11.07 6.28
C GLN A 262 14.06 9.80 5.53
N GLN A 263 14.20 8.64 6.19
CA GLN A 263 13.80 7.36 5.62
C GLN A 263 12.30 7.33 5.27
N GLY A 264 11.44 7.81 6.17
CA GLY A 264 10.00 7.88 5.92
C GLY A 264 9.62 8.84 4.79
N LEU A 265 10.31 9.98 4.66
CA LEU A 265 10.10 10.91 3.55
C LEU A 265 10.56 10.32 2.22
N ASP A 266 11.70 9.64 2.18
CA ASP A 266 12.18 8.97 0.97
C ASP A 266 11.22 7.85 0.53
N GLU A 267 10.67 7.07 1.49
CA GLU A 267 9.62 6.07 1.22
C GLU A 267 8.33 6.71 0.68
N LEU A 268 7.87 7.82 1.25
CA LEU A 268 6.68 8.55 0.79
C LEU A 268 6.84 9.15 -0.61
N LEU A 269 8.08 9.53 -0.97
CA LEU A 269 8.43 10.12 -2.25
C LEU A 269 8.77 9.07 -3.32
N ALA A 270 8.93 7.80 -2.98
CA ALA A 270 9.29 6.74 -3.93
C ALA A 270 8.30 6.63 -5.12
N ASP A 271 7.01 6.86 -4.84
CA ASP A 271 5.93 6.83 -5.84
C ASP A 271 5.57 8.25 -6.35
N ALA A 272 6.35 9.28 -6.05
CA ALA A 272 6.10 10.63 -6.53
C ALA A 272 6.27 10.69 -8.06
N PRO A 273 5.37 11.34 -8.80
CA PRO A 273 5.54 11.58 -10.23
C PRO A 273 6.87 12.31 -10.47
N GLY A 274 7.69 11.75 -11.36
CA GLY A 274 8.92 12.40 -11.81
C GLY A 274 8.64 13.60 -12.72
N PRO A 275 9.64 14.47 -12.96
CA PRO A 275 9.52 15.51 -13.99
C PRO A 275 9.23 14.83 -15.32
N GLY A 276 8.14 15.21 -15.97
CA GLY A 276 7.81 14.61 -17.25
C GLY A 276 8.71 15.17 -18.35
N LEU A 277 8.78 14.43 -19.45
CA LEU A 277 9.58 14.80 -20.62
C LEU A 277 8.72 15.61 -21.63
N GLY A 278 7.62 16.21 -21.19
CA GLY A 278 6.64 16.84 -22.09
C GLY A 278 5.88 15.81 -22.94
N LEU A 279 5.75 14.58 -22.45
CA LEU A 279 5.17 13.46 -23.19
C LEU A 279 3.75 13.16 -22.73
N LEU A 280 2.82 13.10 -23.68
CA LEU A 280 1.43 12.70 -23.48
C LEU A 280 1.25 11.23 -23.89
N PRO A 281 0.55 10.41 -23.12
CA PRO A 281 0.17 9.08 -23.58
C PRO A 281 -0.81 9.18 -24.76
N THR A 282 -0.68 8.31 -25.75
CA THR A 282 -1.63 8.23 -26.88
C THR A 282 -3.03 7.92 -26.39
N ARG A 283 -4.05 8.58 -26.96
CA ARG A 283 -5.48 8.31 -26.66
C ARG A 283 -5.80 8.30 -25.16
N SER A 284 -5.35 9.33 -24.43
CA SER A 284 -5.44 9.39 -22.97
C SER A 284 -6.32 10.52 -22.44
N ILE A 285 -6.59 11.54 -23.26
CA ILE A 285 -7.34 12.74 -22.85
C ILE A 285 -8.61 12.84 -23.70
N LEU A 286 -9.77 12.82 -23.06
CA LEU A 286 -11.04 13.07 -23.71
C LEU A 286 -11.11 14.54 -24.16
N TYR A 287 -11.47 14.77 -25.43
CA TYR A 287 -11.51 16.10 -26.05
C TYR A 287 -10.15 16.84 -26.07
N ALA A 288 -9.05 16.07 -26.11
CA ALA A 288 -7.68 16.60 -26.16
C ALA A 288 -7.51 17.71 -27.21
N GLU A 289 -6.61 18.64 -26.92
CA GLU A 289 -6.19 19.65 -27.89
C GLU A 289 -5.45 18.99 -29.07
N HIS A 290 -4.64 17.96 -28.80
CA HIS A 290 -3.87 17.23 -29.81
C HIS A 290 -4.57 15.94 -30.24
N ALA A 291 -4.76 15.77 -31.55
CA ALA A 291 -5.48 14.64 -32.13
C ALA A 291 -4.91 13.26 -31.76
N GLU A 292 -3.60 13.16 -31.53
CA GLU A 292 -2.93 11.89 -31.17
C GLU A 292 -3.13 11.52 -29.68
N ALA A 293 -3.33 12.52 -28.81
CA ALA A 293 -3.67 12.33 -27.41
C ALA A 293 -5.18 12.12 -27.20
N ALA A 294 -6.01 12.47 -28.19
CA ALA A 294 -7.46 12.39 -28.13
C ALA A 294 -7.96 10.96 -27.87
N LEU A 295 -8.60 10.79 -26.71
CA LEU A 295 -9.37 9.60 -26.37
C LEU A 295 -10.72 9.68 -27.12
N PRO A 296 -11.05 8.71 -27.98
CA PRO A 296 -12.25 8.79 -28.82
C PRO A 296 -13.56 8.66 -28.03
N ALA A 297 -13.56 7.86 -26.97
CA ALA A 297 -14.68 7.71 -26.06
C ALA A 297 -14.16 7.29 -24.66
N PRO A 298 -14.85 7.67 -23.58
CA PRO A 298 -14.52 7.19 -22.23
C PRO A 298 -14.54 5.66 -22.16
N ASP A 299 -13.56 5.08 -21.48
CA ASP A 299 -13.53 3.64 -21.16
C ASP A 299 -14.14 3.42 -19.77
N ASP A 300 -15.31 2.78 -19.72
CA ASP A 300 -16.00 2.45 -18.47
C ASP A 300 -15.25 1.41 -17.62
N GLY A 301 -14.33 0.66 -18.21
CA GLY A 301 -13.42 -0.23 -17.50
C GLY A 301 -12.30 0.52 -16.77
N ALA A 302 -11.87 1.68 -17.28
CA ALA A 302 -10.78 2.46 -16.73
C ALA A 302 -11.15 3.08 -15.37
N SER A 303 -10.17 3.12 -14.45
CA SER A 303 -10.33 3.77 -13.14
C SER A 303 -10.11 5.28 -13.18
N GLU A 304 -9.60 5.80 -14.29
CA GLU A 304 -9.21 7.20 -14.47
C GLU A 304 -9.73 7.71 -15.82
N LEU A 305 -10.19 8.96 -15.83
CA LEU A 305 -10.59 9.70 -17.02
C LEU A 305 -9.98 11.10 -16.94
N VAL A 306 -9.23 11.50 -17.97
CA VAL A 306 -8.75 12.87 -18.12
C VAL A 306 -9.57 13.56 -19.20
N ILE A 307 -10.02 14.78 -18.92
CA ILE A 307 -10.92 15.57 -19.76
C ILE A 307 -10.28 16.93 -20.00
N HIS A 308 -10.15 17.32 -21.27
CA HIS A 308 -9.93 18.71 -21.62
C HIS A 308 -11.29 19.44 -21.69
N LEU A 309 -11.58 20.27 -20.68
CA LEU A 309 -12.88 20.87 -20.45
C LEU A 309 -13.30 21.82 -21.58
N ALA A 310 -12.37 22.51 -22.24
CA ALA A 310 -12.72 23.43 -23.32
C ALA A 310 -13.03 22.72 -24.65
N GLY A 311 -12.64 21.45 -24.80
CA GLY A 311 -12.90 20.66 -26.00
C GLY A 311 -14.29 20.00 -26.06
N GLY A 312 -15.07 20.06 -24.97
CA GLY A 312 -16.40 19.44 -24.89
C GLY A 312 -17.28 20.06 -23.80
N GLN A 313 -18.47 19.51 -23.58
CA GLN A 313 -19.41 20.01 -22.55
C GLN A 313 -20.09 18.89 -21.74
N ALA A 314 -19.99 17.63 -22.20
CA ALA A 314 -20.59 16.50 -21.53
C ALA A 314 -19.88 15.20 -21.92
N ALA A 315 -19.95 14.20 -21.05
CA ALA A 315 -19.53 12.84 -21.32
C ALA A 315 -20.33 11.87 -20.46
N ARG A 316 -20.40 10.60 -20.89
CA ARG A 316 -20.92 9.52 -20.06
C ARG A 316 -19.78 8.57 -19.73
N TRP A 317 -19.58 8.31 -18.44
CA TRP A 317 -18.50 7.44 -17.97
C TRP A 317 -18.92 6.67 -16.72
N ARG A 318 -18.74 5.35 -16.73
CA ARG A 318 -19.12 4.39 -15.68
C ARG A 318 -20.58 4.52 -15.26
N GLY A 319 -21.47 4.76 -16.23
CA GLY A 319 -22.89 5.00 -16.00
C GLY A 319 -23.23 6.35 -15.36
N LEU A 320 -22.26 7.24 -15.17
CA LEU A 320 -22.46 8.59 -14.66
C LEU A 320 -22.56 9.58 -15.83
N ASP A 321 -23.51 10.52 -15.72
CA ASP A 321 -23.63 11.63 -16.65
C ASP A 321 -22.80 12.81 -16.12
N LEU A 322 -21.73 13.14 -16.85
CA LEU A 322 -20.84 14.26 -16.57
C LEU A 322 -21.21 15.42 -17.50
N ARG A 323 -21.44 16.61 -16.94
CA ARG A 323 -21.66 17.84 -17.71
C ARG A 323 -20.81 18.96 -17.14
N TRP A 324 -20.27 19.81 -18.00
CA TRP A 324 -19.50 20.97 -17.55
C TRP A 324 -19.70 22.16 -18.46
N GLN A 325 -19.53 23.34 -17.87
CA GLN A 325 -19.65 24.61 -18.57
C GLN A 325 -18.71 25.66 -17.95
N PRO A 326 -18.20 26.60 -18.76
CA PRO A 326 -17.43 27.72 -18.23
C PRO A 326 -18.33 28.69 -17.45
N VAL A 327 -17.83 29.23 -16.34
CA VAL A 327 -18.47 30.25 -15.50
C VAL A 327 -17.42 31.31 -15.15
N GLY A 328 -17.31 32.32 -16.01
CA GLY A 328 -16.22 33.30 -15.95
C GLY A 328 -14.86 32.61 -16.14
N PRO A 329 -13.88 32.81 -15.24
CA PRO A 329 -12.58 32.11 -15.30
C PRO A 329 -12.63 30.68 -14.73
N ASN A 330 -13.78 30.25 -14.20
CA ASN A 330 -13.96 28.97 -13.52
C ASN A 330 -14.75 28.00 -14.39
N TRP A 331 -14.85 26.74 -13.96
CA TRP A 331 -15.72 25.75 -14.56
C TRP A 331 -16.75 25.26 -13.56
N GLN A 332 -17.96 24.97 -14.02
CA GLN A 332 -18.97 24.28 -13.24
C GLN A 332 -19.06 22.85 -13.75
N LEU A 333 -18.85 21.87 -12.87
CA LEU A 333 -18.99 20.45 -13.14
C LEU A 333 -20.26 19.93 -12.47
N GLN A 334 -21.06 19.18 -13.23
CA GLN A 334 -22.22 18.46 -12.76
C GLN A 334 -22.02 16.96 -12.94
N VAL A 335 -22.25 16.18 -11.88
CA VAL A 335 -22.19 14.71 -11.88
C VAL A 335 -23.42 14.16 -11.18
N ASN A 336 -24.30 13.47 -11.91
CA ASN A 336 -25.55 12.89 -11.37
C ASN A 336 -26.34 13.85 -10.45
N GLY A 337 -26.45 15.12 -10.85
CA GLY A 337 -27.16 16.15 -10.09
C GLY A 337 -26.33 16.88 -9.02
N GLN A 338 -25.15 16.39 -8.64
CA GLN A 338 -24.22 17.14 -7.78
C GLN A 338 -23.52 18.24 -8.60
N LEU A 339 -23.35 19.43 -8.00
CA LEU A 339 -22.69 20.57 -8.61
C LEU A 339 -21.40 20.91 -7.86
N ALA A 340 -20.31 21.10 -8.61
CA ALA A 340 -19.03 21.56 -8.08
C ALA A 340 -18.47 22.71 -8.93
N LEU A 341 -17.95 23.74 -8.25
CA LEU A 341 -17.24 24.85 -8.88
C LEU A 341 -15.74 24.56 -8.88
N LEU A 342 -15.16 24.46 -10.07
CA LEU A 342 -13.75 24.19 -10.32
C LEU A 342 -13.03 25.52 -10.56
N ARG A 343 -12.01 25.82 -9.74
CA ARG A 343 -11.30 27.10 -9.77
C ARG A 343 -9.82 26.87 -10.13
N PRO A 344 -9.41 27.06 -11.39
CA PRO A 344 -8.07 26.71 -11.85
C PRO A 344 -6.96 27.60 -11.27
N ASP A 345 -7.27 28.84 -10.89
CA ASP A 345 -6.28 29.80 -10.33
C ASP A 345 -6.04 29.64 -8.83
N ARG A 346 -6.62 28.61 -8.19
CA ARG A 346 -6.50 28.39 -6.76
C ARG A 346 -5.27 27.54 -6.39
N PRO A 347 -4.78 27.62 -5.15
CA PRO A 347 -3.70 26.76 -4.68
C PRO A 347 -4.01 25.26 -4.89
N PRO A 348 -2.98 24.40 -5.05
CA PRO A 348 -3.12 22.95 -5.27
C PRO A 348 -4.19 22.26 -4.40
N ALA A 349 -4.23 22.58 -3.10
CA ALA A 349 -5.17 22.02 -2.14
C ALA A 349 -6.66 22.29 -2.48
N GLU A 350 -6.96 23.46 -3.05
CA GLU A 350 -8.30 23.89 -3.45
C GLU A 350 -8.70 23.41 -4.86
N ARG A 351 -7.75 22.85 -5.61
CA ARG A 351 -7.96 22.27 -6.95
C ARG A 351 -8.27 20.76 -6.91
N LEU A 352 -8.43 20.21 -5.72
CA LEU A 352 -8.86 18.84 -5.48
C LEU A 352 -10.36 18.83 -5.15
N LEU A 353 -11.09 17.83 -5.66
CA LEU A 353 -12.51 17.67 -5.38
C LEU A 353 -12.86 16.22 -5.08
N THR A 354 -13.95 16.03 -4.35
CA THR A 354 -14.53 14.71 -4.08
C THR A 354 -16.03 14.77 -4.33
N LEU A 355 -16.53 13.92 -5.23
CA LEU A 355 -17.94 13.77 -5.55
C LEU A 355 -18.39 12.36 -5.17
N ARG A 356 -19.63 12.23 -4.69
CA ARG A 356 -20.18 10.96 -4.21
C ARG A 356 -21.33 10.55 -5.12
N ALA A 357 -21.14 9.47 -5.86
CA ALA A 357 -22.18 8.78 -6.61
C ALA A 357 -22.69 7.55 -5.82
N PRO A 358 -23.81 6.91 -6.22
CA PRO A 358 -24.34 5.73 -5.54
C PRO A 358 -23.31 4.61 -5.37
N ASP A 359 -22.68 4.21 -6.48
CA ASP A 359 -21.77 3.06 -6.52
C ASP A 359 -20.28 3.43 -6.64
N LEU A 360 -19.96 4.73 -6.58
CA LEU A 360 -18.60 5.25 -6.82
C LEU A 360 -18.33 6.50 -5.98
N THR A 361 -17.08 6.69 -5.56
CA THR A 361 -16.56 7.99 -5.15
C THR A 361 -15.64 8.49 -6.26
N LEU A 362 -15.88 9.69 -6.76
CA LEU A 362 -14.98 10.33 -7.72
C LEU A 362 -14.06 11.29 -6.98
N ARG A 363 -12.76 11.12 -7.17
CA ARG A 363 -11.75 12.09 -6.75
C ARG A 363 -11.24 12.83 -7.97
N GLY A 364 -11.27 14.15 -7.96
CA GLY A 364 -10.85 14.97 -9.08
C GLY A 364 -9.67 15.87 -8.76
N ALA A 365 -8.87 16.17 -9.77
CA ALA A 365 -7.80 17.15 -9.74
C ALA A 365 -7.90 18.05 -10.98
N LEU A 366 -7.63 19.35 -10.81
CA LEU A 366 -7.77 20.36 -11.86
C LEU A 366 -6.44 21.08 -12.15
N SER A 367 -6.05 21.15 -13.42
CA SER A 367 -4.94 21.97 -13.93
C SER A 367 -5.41 22.75 -15.15
N GLY A 368 -5.48 24.09 -15.06
CA GLY A 368 -5.99 24.94 -16.15
C GLY A 368 -7.37 24.50 -16.65
N THR A 369 -7.45 24.12 -17.92
CA THR A 369 -8.66 23.58 -18.57
C THR A 369 -8.76 22.06 -18.52
N HIS A 370 -7.89 21.36 -17.79
CA HIS A 370 -7.84 19.90 -17.74
C HIS A 370 -8.30 19.37 -16.38
N LEU A 371 -9.14 18.34 -16.41
CA LEU A 371 -9.70 17.68 -15.24
C LEU A 371 -9.33 16.19 -15.28
N LEU A 372 -8.68 15.70 -14.23
CA LEU A 372 -8.55 14.27 -13.97
C LEU A 372 -9.66 13.85 -13.01
N LEU A 373 -10.37 12.76 -13.33
CA LEU A 373 -11.29 12.07 -12.45
C LEU A 373 -10.79 10.64 -12.20
N ARG A 374 -10.71 10.25 -10.93
CA ARG A 374 -10.42 8.87 -10.51
C ARG A 374 -11.66 8.30 -9.83
N ALA A 375 -12.14 7.16 -10.34
CA ALA A 375 -13.27 6.44 -9.78
C ALA A 375 -12.80 5.40 -8.77
N GLU A 376 -13.23 5.55 -7.53
CA GLU A 376 -13.07 4.56 -6.47
C GLU A 376 -14.40 3.80 -6.30
N PRO A 377 -14.45 2.48 -6.56
CA PRO A 377 -15.68 1.72 -6.44
C PRO A 377 -16.24 1.72 -5.02
N ARG A 378 -17.55 1.98 -4.90
CA ARG A 378 -18.40 1.65 -3.74
C ARG A 378 -19.33 0.52 -4.18
N SER A 379 -18.79 -0.68 -4.34
CA SER A 379 -19.59 -1.82 -4.81
C SER A 379 -19.88 -2.75 -3.64
N PRO A 380 -21.10 -2.73 -3.07
CA PRO A 380 -21.55 -3.74 -2.11
C PRO A 380 -21.33 -5.15 -2.65
N GLU A 381 -21.55 -5.35 -3.95
CA GLU A 381 -21.38 -6.64 -4.63
C GLU A 381 -19.91 -7.11 -4.67
N ALA A 382 -18.96 -6.21 -4.89
CA ALA A 382 -17.54 -6.57 -4.87
C ALA A 382 -17.03 -6.82 -3.44
N LEU A 383 -17.55 -6.09 -2.44
CA LEU A 383 -17.30 -6.39 -1.04
C LEU A 383 -17.92 -7.75 -0.66
N GLY A 384 -19.11 -8.05 -1.18
CA GLY A 384 -19.80 -9.33 -1.06
C GLY A 384 -19.05 -10.49 -1.71
N ARG A 385 -18.43 -10.28 -2.87
CA ARG A 385 -17.53 -11.26 -3.50
C ARG A 385 -16.27 -11.51 -2.66
N LEU A 386 -15.71 -10.45 -2.06
CA LEU A 386 -14.58 -10.59 -1.13
C LEU A 386 -14.99 -11.35 0.14
N ALA A 387 -16.17 -11.06 0.70
CA ALA A 387 -16.73 -11.75 1.87
C ALA A 387 -16.94 -13.24 1.62
N ALA A 388 -17.59 -13.61 0.49
CA ALA A 388 -17.76 -14.99 0.10
C ALA A 388 -16.41 -15.71 -0.10
N ARG A 389 -15.42 -15.02 -0.70
CA ARG A 389 -14.05 -15.55 -0.82
C ARG A 389 -13.39 -15.71 0.54
N ALA A 390 -13.58 -14.79 1.48
CA ALA A 390 -13.03 -14.89 2.84
C ALA A 390 -13.55 -16.13 3.57
N ARG A 391 -14.81 -16.51 3.36
CA ARG A 391 -15.36 -17.77 3.90
C ARG A 391 -14.67 -19.00 3.33
N VAL A 392 -14.40 -19.03 2.02
CA VAL A 392 -13.62 -20.13 1.40
C VAL A 392 -12.22 -20.17 1.98
N VAL A 393 -11.53 -19.03 2.05
CA VAL A 393 -10.17 -18.95 2.60
C VAL A 393 -10.15 -19.42 4.04
N ALA A 394 -11.11 -19.02 4.86
CA ALA A 394 -11.24 -19.48 6.24
C ALA A 394 -11.44 -21.00 6.32
N LEU A 395 -12.31 -21.57 5.48
CA LEU A 395 -12.50 -23.02 5.39
C LEU A 395 -11.22 -23.76 4.97
N LEU A 396 -10.46 -23.23 4.01
CA LEU A 396 -9.17 -23.81 3.60
C LEU A 396 -8.10 -23.71 4.69
N LEU A 397 -8.17 -22.67 5.52
CA LEU A 397 -7.26 -22.48 6.64
C LEU A 397 -7.61 -23.35 7.84
N ASP A 398 -8.75 -24.05 7.89
CA ASP A 398 -9.06 -24.97 9.00
C ASP A 398 -7.92 -25.99 9.23
N PRO A 399 -7.31 -26.05 10.44
CA PRO A 399 -6.25 -27.02 10.74
C PRO A 399 -6.77 -28.45 10.93
N GLY A 400 -8.09 -28.65 11.04
CA GLY A 400 -8.74 -29.94 11.22
C GLY A 400 -8.26 -31.01 10.23
N GLU A 401 -8.10 -32.24 10.72
CA GLU A 401 -7.65 -33.41 9.95
C GLU A 401 -6.39 -33.13 9.09
N HIS A 402 -5.41 -32.41 9.66
CA HIS A 402 -4.17 -32.05 8.96
C HIS A 402 -4.45 -31.19 7.72
N HIS A 403 -5.16 -30.07 7.90
CA HIS A 403 -5.56 -29.16 6.81
C HIS A 403 -6.28 -29.87 5.66
N ALA A 404 -7.25 -30.73 5.99
CA ALA A 404 -7.95 -31.56 5.01
C ALA A 404 -8.57 -30.75 3.86
N ASN A 405 -9.16 -29.59 4.14
CA ASN A 405 -9.78 -28.73 3.13
C ASN A 405 -8.74 -28.17 2.14
N LEU A 406 -7.56 -27.80 2.61
CA LEU A 406 -6.47 -27.32 1.76
C LEU A 406 -5.90 -28.45 0.90
N ARG A 407 -5.74 -29.65 1.46
CA ARG A 407 -5.34 -30.86 0.71
C ARG A 407 -6.37 -31.21 -0.36
N LEU A 408 -7.66 -31.15 -0.03
CA LEU A 408 -8.76 -31.39 -0.95
C LEU A 408 -8.80 -30.37 -2.08
N ALA A 409 -8.66 -29.07 -1.78
CA ALA A 409 -8.61 -28.04 -2.81
C ALA A 409 -7.44 -28.24 -3.78
N ARG A 410 -6.26 -28.64 -3.27
CA ARG A 410 -5.11 -28.97 -4.11
C ARG A 410 -5.35 -30.22 -4.98
N ALA A 411 -5.99 -31.25 -4.43
CA ALA A 411 -6.37 -32.44 -5.18
C ALA A 411 -7.37 -32.09 -6.29
N ALA A 412 -8.39 -31.28 -5.99
CA ALA A 412 -9.36 -30.83 -6.99
C ALA A 412 -8.69 -30.04 -8.12
N VAL A 413 -7.74 -29.15 -7.82
CA VAL A 413 -6.97 -28.45 -8.86
C VAL A 413 -6.15 -29.41 -9.71
N GLN A 414 -5.52 -30.45 -9.11
CA GLN A 414 -4.79 -31.47 -9.87
C GLN A 414 -5.73 -32.28 -10.76
N PHE A 415 -6.87 -32.73 -10.22
CA PHE A 415 -7.86 -33.50 -10.96
C PHE A 415 -8.41 -32.72 -12.15
N LEU A 416 -8.76 -31.45 -11.96
CA LEU A 416 -9.29 -30.59 -13.02
C LEU A 416 -8.25 -30.25 -14.10
N ARG A 417 -6.95 -30.35 -13.80
CA ARG A 417 -5.87 -30.07 -14.76
C ARG A 417 -5.40 -31.32 -15.49
N ASP A 418 -5.20 -32.40 -14.73
CA ASP A 418 -4.46 -33.59 -15.15
C ASP A 418 -5.37 -34.83 -15.26
N GLY A 419 -6.64 -34.75 -14.84
CA GLY A 419 -7.58 -35.87 -14.80
C GLY A 419 -7.30 -36.90 -13.70
N ALA A 420 -6.25 -36.69 -12.88
CA ALA A 420 -5.82 -37.63 -11.85
C ALA A 420 -5.26 -36.90 -10.62
N VAL A 421 -5.35 -37.55 -9.46
CA VAL A 421 -4.84 -37.03 -8.17
C VAL A 421 -3.68 -37.89 -7.70
N LYS A 422 -2.54 -37.26 -7.39
CA LYS A 422 -1.37 -37.96 -6.80
C LYS A 422 -1.53 -38.08 -5.28
N ALA A 423 -2.28 -39.09 -4.83
CA ALA A 423 -2.62 -39.29 -3.41
C ALA A 423 -1.41 -39.25 -2.47
N GLY A 424 -0.30 -39.91 -2.84
CA GLY A 424 0.92 -39.96 -2.02
C GLY A 424 1.56 -38.58 -1.74
N ALA A 425 1.34 -37.59 -2.61
CA ALA A 425 1.87 -36.23 -2.43
C ALA A 425 0.91 -35.31 -1.64
N LEU A 426 -0.32 -35.75 -1.38
CA LEU A 426 -1.40 -34.98 -0.75
C LEU A 426 -2.01 -35.68 0.49
N GLY A 427 -1.34 -36.73 0.99
CA GLY A 427 -1.70 -37.37 2.26
C GLY A 427 -1.45 -36.47 3.48
N PRO A 428 -1.83 -36.91 4.70
CA PRO A 428 -1.67 -36.12 5.93
C PRO A 428 -0.23 -35.63 6.18
N GLY A 429 0.78 -36.43 5.84
CA GLY A 429 2.20 -36.03 5.98
C GLY A 429 2.59 -34.79 5.17
N SER A 430 1.88 -34.47 4.08
CA SER A 430 2.11 -33.26 3.30
C SER A 430 1.74 -31.97 4.07
N ALA A 431 0.89 -32.07 5.09
CA ALA A 431 0.41 -30.94 5.86
C ALA A 431 1.38 -30.49 6.97
N GLN A 432 2.42 -31.28 7.28
CA GLN A 432 3.45 -30.88 8.25
C GLN A 432 4.10 -29.54 7.88
N ARG A 433 4.22 -29.25 6.58
CA ARG A 433 4.76 -27.98 6.06
C ARG A 433 3.87 -26.77 6.38
N TYR A 434 2.59 -26.98 6.68
CA TYR A 434 1.65 -25.91 7.03
C TYR A 434 1.69 -25.58 8.51
N ALA A 435 1.92 -26.57 9.37
CA ALA A 435 1.98 -26.38 10.82
C ALA A 435 3.12 -25.45 11.27
N GLY A 436 4.23 -25.40 10.50
CA GLY A 436 5.36 -24.50 10.78
C GLY A 436 5.42 -23.24 9.89
N ALA A 437 4.43 -23.02 9.02
CA ALA A 437 4.45 -21.86 8.12
C ALA A 437 3.95 -20.60 8.85
N PRO A 438 4.53 -19.41 8.58
CA PRO A 438 3.98 -18.15 9.07
C PRO A 438 2.52 -17.95 8.59
N ASP A 439 1.67 -17.38 9.44
CA ASP A 439 0.24 -17.17 9.15
C ASP A 439 0.01 -16.41 7.83
N GLU A 440 0.82 -15.41 7.54
CA GLU A 440 0.74 -14.65 6.28
C GLU A 440 1.01 -15.53 5.05
N THR A 441 1.99 -16.44 5.15
CA THR A 441 2.32 -17.38 4.06
C THR A 441 1.19 -18.37 3.84
N LEU A 442 0.59 -18.87 4.92
CA LEU A 442 -0.52 -19.80 4.84
C LEU A 442 -1.79 -19.12 4.29
N LEU A 443 -2.07 -17.88 4.73
CA LEU A 443 -3.15 -17.05 4.20
C LEU A 443 -2.98 -16.79 2.70
N ALA A 444 -1.78 -16.41 2.25
CA ALA A 444 -1.49 -16.18 0.83
C ALA A 444 -1.68 -17.47 0.00
N LEU A 445 -1.25 -18.61 0.52
CA LEU A 445 -1.45 -19.92 -0.13
C LEU A 445 -2.93 -20.26 -0.24
N ALA A 446 -3.70 -20.13 0.85
CA ALA A 446 -5.13 -20.42 0.88
C ALA A 446 -5.91 -19.48 -0.06
N ARG A 447 -5.58 -18.19 -0.06
CA ARG A 447 -6.15 -17.20 -0.97
C ARG A 447 -5.91 -17.56 -2.43
N LYS A 448 -4.66 -17.83 -2.81
CA LYS A 448 -4.32 -18.23 -4.19
C LYS A 448 -5.02 -19.53 -4.59
N GLY A 449 -5.15 -20.47 -3.65
CA GLY A 449 -5.89 -21.72 -3.82
C GLY A 449 -7.38 -21.47 -4.08
N ALA A 450 -8.03 -20.65 -3.26
CA ALA A 450 -9.43 -20.26 -3.41
C ALA A 450 -9.64 -19.56 -4.77
N GLU A 451 -8.87 -18.53 -5.09
CA GLU A 451 -8.96 -17.79 -6.36
C GLU A 451 -8.80 -18.71 -7.58
N GLY A 452 -7.77 -19.56 -7.56
CA GLY A 452 -7.50 -20.48 -8.65
C GLY A 452 -8.58 -21.54 -8.82
N LEU A 453 -9.16 -22.03 -7.73
CA LEU A 453 -10.21 -23.05 -7.78
C LEU A 453 -11.55 -22.43 -8.19
N THR A 454 -11.96 -21.31 -7.58
CA THR A 454 -13.15 -20.54 -7.99
C THR A 454 -13.13 -20.19 -9.47
N ALA A 455 -12.00 -19.70 -10.01
CA ALA A 455 -11.87 -19.36 -11.43
C ALA A 455 -11.99 -20.56 -12.39
N ARG A 456 -11.60 -21.77 -11.95
CA ARG A 456 -11.77 -23.00 -12.73
C ARG A 456 -13.19 -23.52 -12.64
N LEU A 457 -13.75 -23.55 -11.43
CA LEU A 457 -15.12 -23.99 -11.19
C LEU A 457 -16.15 -23.11 -11.90
N ALA A 458 -15.85 -21.81 -12.05
CA ALA A 458 -16.67 -20.88 -12.84
C ALA A 458 -16.86 -21.30 -14.32
N ARG A 459 -16.00 -22.18 -14.84
CA ARG A 459 -16.05 -22.70 -16.22
C ARG A 459 -16.72 -24.07 -16.34
N LEU A 460 -17.15 -24.64 -15.21
CA LEU A 460 -17.76 -25.96 -15.12
C LEU A 460 -19.23 -25.82 -14.74
N THR A 461 -20.02 -26.84 -15.05
CA THR A 461 -21.36 -26.96 -14.47
C THR A 461 -21.24 -27.27 -12.97
N PRO A 462 -22.22 -26.87 -12.14
CA PRO A 462 -22.22 -27.19 -10.70
C PRO A 462 -22.06 -28.70 -10.44
N ALA A 463 -22.73 -29.54 -11.23
CA ALA A 463 -22.61 -30.99 -11.14
C ALA A 463 -21.18 -31.50 -11.46
N GLY A 464 -20.51 -30.92 -12.46
CA GLY A 464 -19.13 -31.27 -12.80
C GLY A 464 -18.12 -30.83 -11.73
N ALA A 465 -18.35 -29.65 -11.14
CA ALA A 465 -17.56 -29.14 -10.03
C ALA A 465 -17.67 -30.02 -8.78
N ASP A 466 -18.89 -30.43 -8.42
CA ASP A 466 -19.16 -31.32 -7.31
C ASP A 466 -18.57 -32.72 -7.54
N ALA A 467 -18.72 -33.28 -8.74
CA ALA A 467 -18.13 -34.57 -9.11
C ALA A 467 -16.59 -34.57 -8.96
N ALA A 468 -15.92 -33.49 -9.40
CA ALA A 468 -14.47 -33.36 -9.27
C ALA A 468 -14.00 -33.30 -7.80
N LEU A 469 -14.73 -32.58 -6.94
CA LEU A 469 -14.44 -32.49 -5.51
C LEU A 469 -14.69 -33.83 -4.79
N ARG A 470 -15.80 -34.53 -5.11
CA ARG A 470 -16.11 -35.85 -4.56
C ARG A 470 -15.08 -36.90 -4.97
N ALA A 471 -14.69 -36.94 -6.26
CA ALA A 471 -13.64 -37.83 -6.74
C ALA A 471 -12.30 -37.57 -6.03
N SER A 472 -11.96 -36.29 -5.84
CA SER A 472 -10.74 -35.89 -5.13
C SER A 472 -10.77 -36.29 -3.65
N ALA A 473 -11.91 -36.13 -2.98
CA ALA A 473 -12.07 -36.55 -1.58
C ALA A 473 -11.96 -38.07 -1.41
N ALA A 474 -12.57 -38.84 -2.31
CA ALA A 474 -12.46 -40.31 -2.31
C ALA A 474 -11.00 -40.78 -2.42
N VAL A 475 -10.21 -40.18 -3.32
CA VAL A 475 -8.78 -40.51 -3.47
C VAL A 475 -7.96 -40.16 -2.22
N LEU A 476 -8.36 -39.13 -1.48
CA LEU A 476 -7.68 -38.70 -0.25
C LEU A 476 -8.20 -39.39 1.02
N GLY A 477 -9.24 -40.24 0.92
CA GLY A 477 -9.91 -40.84 2.08
C GLY A 477 -10.65 -39.83 2.96
N LEU A 478 -11.14 -38.72 2.39
CA LEU A 478 -11.90 -37.68 3.09
C LEU A 478 -13.40 -37.91 2.94
N SER A 479 -14.19 -37.42 3.91
CA SER A 479 -15.65 -37.59 3.89
C SER A 479 -16.31 -36.88 2.69
N PRO A 480 -17.35 -37.48 2.08
CA PRO A 480 -18.12 -36.83 1.01
C PRO A 480 -18.75 -35.50 1.45
N GLU A 481 -19.13 -35.42 2.72
CA GLU A 481 -19.70 -34.21 3.32
C GLU A 481 -18.71 -33.05 3.32
N ARG A 482 -17.42 -33.30 3.57
CA ARG A 482 -16.37 -32.28 3.48
C ARG A 482 -16.21 -31.75 2.05
N ALA A 483 -16.30 -32.63 1.05
CA ALA A 483 -16.30 -32.23 -0.36
C ALA A 483 -17.51 -31.37 -0.72
N ARG A 484 -18.71 -31.75 -0.24
CA ARG A 484 -19.94 -30.99 -0.44
C ARG A 484 -19.85 -29.59 0.16
N ARG A 485 -19.40 -29.46 1.41
CA ARG A 485 -19.22 -28.15 2.07
C ARG A 485 -18.24 -27.25 1.32
N LEU A 486 -17.11 -27.81 0.88
CA LEU A 486 -16.13 -27.05 0.11
C LEU A 486 -16.72 -26.63 -1.25
N HIS A 487 -17.46 -27.51 -1.93
CA HIS A 487 -18.17 -27.20 -3.16
C HIS A 487 -19.15 -26.04 -2.98
N GLU A 488 -20.01 -26.10 -1.97
CA GLU A 488 -21.01 -25.07 -1.67
C GLU A 488 -20.38 -23.70 -1.43
N ARG A 489 -19.30 -23.64 -0.63
CA ARG A 489 -18.59 -22.38 -0.37
C ARG A 489 -17.90 -21.83 -1.62
N LEU A 490 -17.30 -22.69 -2.43
CA LEU A 490 -16.66 -22.29 -3.69
C LEU A 490 -17.67 -21.82 -4.73
N HIS A 491 -18.82 -22.48 -4.81
CA HIS A 491 -19.92 -22.10 -5.69
C HIS A 491 -20.48 -20.74 -5.30
N ALA A 492 -20.75 -20.52 -4.00
CA ALA A 492 -21.15 -19.21 -3.50
C ALA A 492 -20.11 -18.14 -3.87
N ALA A 493 -18.83 -18.37 -3.58
CA ALA A 493 -17.76 -17.42 -3.92
C ALA A 493 -17.58 -17.17 -5.43
N ALA A 494 -18.01 -18.08 -6.30
CA ALA A 494 -17.94 -17.93 -7.75
C ALA A 494 -19.12 -17.14 -8.32
N PHE A 495 -20.33 -17.35 -7.79
CA PHE A 495 -21.57 -16.96 -8.48
C PHE A 495 -22.54 -16.15 -7.62
N ILE A 496 -22.42 -16.18 -6.30
CA ILE A 496 -23.38 -15.58 -5.37
C ILE A 496 -22.62 -14.64 -4.42
N PRO A 497 -22.54 -13.33 -4.74
CA PRO A 497 -22.00 -12.34 -3.83
C PRO A 497 -22.72 -12.41 -2.49
N GLU A 498 -21.97 -12.32 -1.40
CA GLU A 498 -22.57 -12.27 -0.06
C GLU A 498 -23.25 -10.91 0.16
N GLU A 499 -24.48 -10.93 0.67
CA GLU A 499 -25.20 -9.70 1.01
C GLU A 499 -24.66 -9.15 2.34
N LEU A 500 -24.15 -7.92 2.29
CA LEU A 500 -23.66 -7.20 3.47
C LEU A 500 -24.58 -6.02 3.76
N PRO A 501 -24.81 -5.68 5.05
CA PRO A 501 -25.58 -4.51 5.43
C PRO A 501 -24.89 -3.22 4.95
N GLU A 502 -25.62 -2.11 4.92
CA GLU A 502 -25.01 -0.81 4.59
C GLU A 502 -23.94 -0.41 5.63
N PRO A 503 -22.83 0.20 5.19
CA PRO A 503 -21.73 0.55 6.07
C PRO A 503 -22.08 1.69 7.02
N GLN A 504 -21.86 1.46 8.31
CA GLN A 504 -22.10 2.46 9.35
C GLN A 504 -20.81 3.22 9.70
N PRO A 505 -20.85 4.55 9.89
CA PRO A 505 -19.67 5.36 10.23
C PRO A 505 -19.38 5.32 11.74
N LEU A 506 -19.08 4.13 12.27
CA LEU A 506 -18.82 3.91 13.70
C LEU A 506 -17.32 3.66 13.93
N THR A 507 -16.79 4.20 15.04
CA THR A 507 -15.40 3.97 15.49
C THR A 507 -15.29 2.85 16.53
N ARG A 508 -16.42 2.35 17.03
CA ARG A 508 -16.51 1.19 17.92
C ARG A 508 -17.76 0.37 17.63
N VAL A 509 -17.57 -0.93 17.37
CA VAL A 509 -18.66 -1.85 17.02
C VAL A 509 -18.50 -3.19 17.71
N GLU A 510 -19.62 -3.76 18.15
CA GLU A 510 -19.71 -5.14 18.60
C GLU A 510 -20.11 -6.03 17.42
N VAL A 511 -19.27 -7.01 17.12
CA VAL A 511 -19.45 -7.91 15.98
C VAL A 511 -20.16 -9.17 16.49
N PRO A 512 -21.30 -9.55 15.90
CA PRO A 512 -22.00 -10.79 16.24
C PRO A 512 -21.07 -12.01 16.13
N GLY A 513 -21.21 -12.95 17.06
CA GLY A 513 -20.45 -14.21 17.08
C GLY A 513 -21.09 -15.35 16.28
N ASP A 514 -22.13 -15.06 15.50
CA ASP A 514 -22.88 -16.03 14.70
C ASP A 514 -22.31 -16.22 13.29
N GLY A 515 -21.29 -15.45 12.92
CA GLY A 515 -20.66 -15.45 11.61
C GLY A 515 -21.32 -14.52 10.59
N SER A 516 -22.32 -13.71 10.97
CA SER A 516 -22.89 -12.67 10.11
C SER A 516 -21.90 -11.51 9.90
N PHE A 517 -21.98 -10.86 8.74
CA PHE A 517 -21.15 -9.69 8.46
C PHE A 517 -21.82 -8.41 8.97
N VAL A 518 -21.01 -7.55 9.61
CA VAL A 518 -21.30 -6.13 9.81
C VAL A 518 -20.46 -5.29 8.87
N SER A 519 -21.03 -4.18 8.39
CA SER A 519 -20.36 -3.27 7.46
C SER A 519 -20.07 -1.93 8.11
N LEU A 520 -18.87 -1.43 7.90
CA LEU A 520 -18.36 -0.20 8.52
C LEU A 520 -17.70 0.70 7.49
N ALA A 521 -17.91 2.00 7.63
CA ALA A 521 -17.18 3.00 6.86
C ALA A 521 -15.89 3.34 7.63
N LEU A 522 -14.75 2.97 7.06
CA LEU A 522 -13.43 3.34 7.55
C LEU A 522 -13.27 4.86 7.43
N GLY A 523 -13.13 5.51 8.57
CA GLY A 523 -12.66 6.88 8.68
C GLY A 523 -11.16 6.92 8.98
N ASP A 524 -10.69 8.11 9.36
CA ASP A 524 -9.28 8.33 9.72
C ASP A 524 -8.96 7.90 11.17
N ASP A 525 -9.99 7.65 11.99
CA ASP A 525 -9.83 7.28 13.40
C ASP A 525 -9.66 5.76 13.57
N PRO A 526 -8.90 5.30 14.58
CA PRO A 526 -8.79 3.88 14.89
C PRO A 526 -10.16 3.25 15.17
N LEU A 527 -10.46 2.16 14.48
CA LEU A 527 -11.69 1.41 14.63
C LEU A 527 -11.49 0.27 15.63
N THR A 528 -12.28 0.25 16.71
CA THR A 528 -12.24 -0.81 17.72
C THR A 528 -13.42 -1.77 17.55
N LEU A 529 -13.11 -3.02 17.20
CA LEU A 529 -14.08 -4.10 17.04
C LEU A 529 -14.09 -4.96 18.32
N ARG A 530 -15.26 -5.18 18.92
CA ARG A 530 -15.44 -6.24 19.92
C ARG A 530 -15.85 -7.51 19.20
N VAL A 531 -14.94 -8.47 19.17
CA VAL A 531 -15.05 -9.74 18.43
C VAL A 531 -14.65 -10.86 19.37
N LEU A 532 -15.48 -11.92 19.46
CA LEU A 532 -15.21 -13.09 20.31
C LEU A 532 -14.86 -12.71 21.77
N GLY A 533 -15.56 -11.70 22.32
CA GLY A 533 -15.36 -11.23 23.70
C GLY A 533 -14.10 -10.37 23.94
N ARG A 534 -13.33 -10.04 22.90
CA ARG A 534 -12.08 -9.26 23.01
C ARG A 534 -12.06 -8.08 22.03
N SER A 535 -11.17 -7.12 22.28
CA SER A 535 -11.01 -5.95 21.42
C SER A 535 -9.92 -6.16 20.38
N LEU A 536 -10.30 -6.02 19.12
CA LEU A 536 -9.42 -5.90 17.95
C LEU A 536 -9.43 -4.46 17.47
N THR A 537 -8.27 -3.84 17.32
CA THR A 537 -8.17 -2.47 16.82
C THR A 537 -7.63 -2.46 15.40
N LEU A 538 -8.36 -1.85 14.48
CA LEU A 538 -7.92 -1.55 13.13
C LEU A 538 -7.44 -0.10 13.08
N ARG A 539 -6.22 0.11 12.61
CA ARG A 539 -5.65 1.45 12.42
C ARG A 539 -4.64 1.42 11.31
N LEU A 540 -4.50 2.53 10.59
CA LEU A 540 -3.40 2.66 9.66
C LEU A 540 -2.07 2.68 10.45
N ASP A 541 -1.02 2.07 9.92
CA ASP A 541 0.32 2.14 10.48
C ASP A 541 1.08 3.36 9.94
N HIS A 542 2.37 3.46 10.25
CA HIS A 542 3.22 4.57 9.81
C HIS A 542 3.45 4.59 8.29
N ARG A 543 3.22 3.46 7.59
CA ARG A 543 3.31 3.34 6.13
C ARG A 543 1.97 3.63 5.44
N GLY A 544 0.89 3.78 6.22
CA GLY A 544 -0.46 3.93 5.71
C GLY A 544 -1.12 2.60 5.37
N ASP A 545 -0.56 1.48 5.81
CA ASP A 545 -1.20 0.17 5.70
C ASP A 545 -2.21 -0.01 6.83
N LEU A 546 -3.40 -0.53 6.51
CA LEU A 546 -4.40 -0.81 7.56
C LEU A 546 -4.00 -2.06 8.32
N VAL A 547 -3.79 -1.94 9.62
CA VAL A 547 -3.27 -3.03 10.45
C VAL A 547 -4.29 -3.42 11.51
N ALA A 548 -4.52 -4.72 11.62
CA ALA A 548 -5.27 -5.37 12.68
C ALA A 548 -4.34 -5.68 13.86
N ALA A 549 -4.56 -4.98 14.97
CA ALA A 549 -3.84 -5.16 16.22
C ALA A 549 -4.72 -5.85 17.25
N TRP A 550 -4.26 -7.01 17.72
CA TRP A 550 -4.87 -7.78 18.80
C TRP A 550 -3.92 -7.81 20.00
N PRO A 551 -4.38 -7.56 21.24
CA PRO A 551 -3.51 -7.56 22.42
C PRO A 551 -2.72 -8.87 22.58
N GLY A 552 -1.40 -8.78 22.74
CA GLY A 552 -0.52 -9.94 22.95
C GLY A 552 -0.22 -10.77 21.70
N GLN A 553 -0.51 -10.25 20.49
CA GLN A 553 -0.30 -10.93 19.22
C GLN A 553 0.49 -10.05 18.25
N ALA A 554 1.13 -10.69 17.27
CA ALA A 554 1.71 -9.98 16.14
C ALA A 554 0.61 -9.23 15.37
N ARG A 555 0.96 -8.02 14.92
CA ARG A 555 0.09 -7.19 14.08
C ARG A 555 -0.02 -7.82 12.70
N ALA A 556 -1.22 -7.81 12.12
CA ALA A 556 -1.47 -8.36 10.78
C ALA A 556 -1.95 -7.25 9.84
N VAL A 557 -1.39 -7.18 8.64
CA VAL A 557 -1.78 -6.19 7.63
C VAL A 557 -3.08 -6.64 6.96
N LEU A 558 -4.07 -5.75 6.94
CA LEU A 558 -5.32 -5.89 6.21
C LEU A 558 -5.18 -5.18 4.86
N GLY A 559 -4.95 -5.98 3.81
CA GLY A 559 -5.13 -5.56 2.42
C GLY A 559 -6.62 -5.46 2.08
N ASP A 560 -7.10 -6.33 1.20
CA ASP A 560 -8.52 -6.49 0.85
C ASP A 560 -9.21 -7.64 1.59
N LEU A 561 -8.44 -8.61 2.10
CA LEU A 561 -8.94 -9.77 2.82
C LEU A 561 -7.94 -10.24 3.87
N LEU A 562 -8.39 -10.42 5.10
CA LEU A 562 -7.63 -10.99 6.21
C LEU A 562 -8.51 -11.98 6.99
N VAL A 563 -7.95 -13.15 7.28
CA VAL A 563 -8.59 -14.17 8.13
C VAL A 563 -7.73 -14.40 9.35
N LEU A 564 -8.27 -14.13 10.53
CA LEU A 564 -7.60 -14.36 11.80
C LEU A 564 -8.24 -15.57 12.48
N ARG A 565 -7.47 -16.66 12.63
CA ARG A 565 -7.89 -17.86 13.36
C ARG A 565 -7.49 -17.75 14.82
N ARG A 566 -8.39 -18.09 15.73
CA ARG A 566 -8.22 -18.05 17.18
C ARG A 566 -8.82 -19.30 17.82
N PRO A 567 -8.38 -19.68 19.03
CA PRO A 567 -9.02 -20.76 19.78
C PRO A 567 -10.52 -20.53 20.00
N GLU A 568 -10.92 -19.26 20.18
CA GLU A 568 -12.31 -18.84 20.41
C GLU A 568 -13.16 -18.85 19.13
N GLY A 569 -12.53 -18.92 17.94
CA GLY A 569 -13.22 -18.84 16.66
C GLY A 569 -12.37 -18.21 15.56
N GLN A 570 -13.03 -17.70 14.52
CA GLN A 570 -12.39 -17.03 13.40
C GLN A 570 -12.99 -15.65 13.18
N ILE A 571 -12.16 -14.75 12.68
CA ILE A 571 -12.55 -13.39 12.32
C ILE A 571 -12.19 -13.17 10.86
N LEU A 572 -13.18 -12.74 10.09
CA LEU A 572 -13.07 -12.41 8.69
C LEU A 572 -13.13 -10.89 8.54
N LEU A 573 -12.13 -10.33 7.88
CA LEU A 573 -12.05 -8.91 7.57
C LEU A 573 -11.91 -8.78 6.06
N VAL A 574 -12.82 -8.05 5.43
CA VAL A 574 -12.77 -7.74 4.00
C VAL A 574 -12.87 -6.25 3.80
N ARG A 575 -12.06 -5.71 2.90
CA ARG A 575 -11.97 -4.27 2.66
C ARG A 575 -12.06 -3.97 1.18
N GLN A 576 -12.87 -2.98 0.85
CA GLN A 576 -12.89 -2.37 -0.47
C GLN A 576 -12.97 -0.86 -0.34
N GLY A 577 -11.89 -0.16 -0.72
CA GLY A 577 -11.78 1.28 -0.52
C GLY A 577 -11.89 1.64 0.96
N THR A 578 -12.92 2.42 1.29
CA THR A 578 -13.27 2.82 2.66
C THR A 578 -14.30 1.91 3.31
N TRP A 579 -14.78 0.86 2.65
CA TRP A 579 -15.76 -0.06 3.24
C TRP A 579 -15.05 -1.26 3.83
N LEU A 580 -15.47 -1.63 5.04
CA LEU A 580 -14.98 -2.79 5.76
C LEU A 580 -16.17 -3.69 6.09
N GLY A 581 -16.11 -4.95 5.66
CA GLY A 581 -16.95 -6.03 6.16
C GLY A 581 -16.20 -6.80 7.25
N VAL A 582 -16.87 -7.06 8.38
CA VAL A 582 -16.33 -7.84 9.50
C VAL A 582 -17.31 -8.93 9.88
N ALA A 583 -16.84 -10.16 10.01
CA ALA A 583 -17.61 -11.26 10.61
C ALA A 583 -16.77 -11.98 11.67
N ALA A 584 -17.40 -12.47 12.72
CA ALA A 584 -16.77 -13.32 13.70
C ALA A 584 -17.67 -14.51 14.04
N GLY A 585 -17.09 -15.68 14.26
CA GLY A 585 -17.87 -16.85 14.63
C GLY A 585 -17.01 -18.08 14.86
N PRO A 586 -17.62 -19.23 15.19
CA PRO A 586 -16.88 -20.48 15.35
C PRO A 586 -16.15 -20.86 14.06
N ALA A 587 -15.04 -21.58 14.21
CA ALA A 587 -14.23 -22.07 13.08
C ALA A 587 -15.02 -23.02 12.14
N ASP A 588 -16.11 -23.62 12.62
CA ASP A 588 -17.22 -24.12 11.80
C ASP A 588 -18.49 -24.23 12.66
N GLN A 589 -19.64 -23.80 12.12
CA GLN A 589 -20.94 -24.29 12.61
C GLN A 589 -21.15 -25.68 12.00
N GLY A 590 -20.69 -26.68 12.72
CA GLY A 590 -20.78 -28.08 12.29
C GLY A 590 -20.31 -29.02 13.37
N LYS A 591 -20.86 -28.91 14.60
CA LYS A 591 -20.84 -30.04 15.52
C LYS A 591 -21.50 -31.22 14.80
N GLU A 592 -20.72 -32.22 14.42
CA GLU A 592 -21.25 -33.57 14.27
C GLU A 592 -21.90 -33.91 15.62
N ALA A 593 -23.22 -34.08 15.63
CA ALA A 593 -23.87 -34.72 16.76
C ALA A 593 -23.23 -36.11 16.91
N PRO A 594 -22.80 -36.52 18.11
CA PRO A 594 -22.37 -37.90 18.31
C PRO A 594 -23.55 -38.80 17.96
N GLY A 595 -23.42 -39.54 16.86
CA GLY A 595 -24.40 -40.53 16.46
C GLY A 595 -24.64 -41.48 17.63
N ASN A 596 -25.89 -41.55 18.06
CA ASN A 596 -26.41 -42.54 18.99
C ASN A 596 -25.92 -43.94 18.58
N ALA A 597 -24.90 -44.45 19.26
CA ALA A 597 -24.70 -45.88 19.35
C ALA A 597 -25.75 -46.41 20.34
N GLN A 598 -26.92 -46.76 19.81
CA GLN A 598 -27.81 -47.69 20.52
C GLN A 598 -27.06 -49.03 20.64
N PRO A 599 -26.91 -49.59 21.85
CA PRO A 599 -26.44 -50.96 21.98
C PRO A 599 -27.54 -51.89 21.46
N ALA A 600 -27.21 -52.67 20.44
CA ALA A 600 -28.04 -53.79 20.03
C ALA A 600 -28.10 -54.79 21.19
N SER A 601 -29.31 -54.99 21.71
CA SER A 601 -29.67 -56.11 22.55
C SER A 601 -29.58 -57.41 21.75
N ALA A 602 -28.76 -58.33 22.27
CA ALA A 602 -28.95 -59.78 22.19
C ALA A 602 -28.53 -60.35 23.55
#